data_AF-A0A1W9GB19-F1
#
_entry.id   AF-A0A1W9GB19-F1
#
_cell.length_a   1.000
_cell.length_b   1.000
_cell.length_c   1.000
_cell.angle_alpha   90.00
_cell.angle_beta   90.00
_cell.angle_gamma   90.00
#
_symmetry.space_group_name_H-M   'P 1'
#
loop_
_entity.id
_entity.type
_entity.pdbx_description
1 polymer ?
#
loop_
_entity_poly.entity_id
_entity_poly.type
_entity_poly.pdbx_seq_one_letter_code
_entity_poly.pdbx_strand_id
1 'polypeptide(L)'
;MSVSLTLSQLLSGLVNSFQSIDIRCAVKKYEPGWLSLLTSIRISARPPEAVQERYQELENDGLERNADPFRILWQAHPIDQIERILTELASAQLSIEGESVRFPEQVEADKFRGQLEYAPNLVMPWDGERWPATFYYSSGNRTLYFSDPEITAGVKRSGWSSAEDMVAHFLGLNHQQLYSTNIPLFVYVEMPAKIEVRTSVNKMPDILVRTEPALGDFTLYIRTDRHKGRPFTMPLENYGQEGIWALYRSPLDLVKLEPDDFFSCTLSHAVVPVLDEISGYLRNFMPIPYLNPLLLCLQQFWDMNEFSDRLERAYDKSSGKRNHNAQHVFQETVAQLLTLAGFQTIDLGREEFIRGNGSEVRRATLDILAYHAGSKTMILGACTINPPKTEDIQGVLETMSILSGKFPADAQVHFVPMIFSIQEQEPLNHEDVRILNARKIRKLRTIIDKGQENQFIQSLQWPFRDVLMEP
;
A
#
# COMPACT_ATOMS: atom_id res chain seq x y z
N MET A 1 0.51 22.31 4.68
CA MET A 1 0.32 23.27 5.80
C MET A 1 -0.70 22.62 6.72
N SER A 2 -0.37 22.32 7.98
CA SER A 2 -1.37 21.73 8.88
C SER A 2 -2.35 22.83 9.30
N VAL A 3 -3.60 22.70 8.86
CA VAL A 3 -4.67 23.57 9.34
C VAL A 3 -5.09 23.06 10.71
N SER A 4 -5.03 23.93 11.71
CA SER A 4 -5.56 23.62 13.03
C SER A 4 -6.98 24.17 13.14
N LEU A 5 -7.92 23.28 13.47
CA LEU A 5 -9.32 23.61 13.73
C LEU A 5 -9.65 23.34 15.19
N THR A 6 -10.62 24.06 15.74
CA THR A 6 -11.20 23.68 17.03
C THR A 6 -12.21 22.55 16.84
N LEU A 7 -12.44 21.76 17.90
CA LEU A 7 -13.45 20.69 17.86
C LEU A 7 -14.84 21.24 17.49
N SER A 8 -15.21 22.39 18.08
CA SER A 8 -16.45 23.10 17.78
C SER A 8 -16.57 23.52 16.32
N GLN A 9 -15.51 24.06 15.72
CA GLN A 9 -15.48 24.43 14.31
C GLN A 9 -15.71 23.21 13.40
N LEU A 10 -15.02 22.10 13.69
CA LEU A 10 -15.18 20.86 12.92
C LEU A 10 -16.61 20.33 13.03
N LEU A 11 -17.14 20.20 14.25
CA LEU A 11 -18.49 19.66 14.48
C LEU A 11 -19.56 20.55 13.85
N SER A 12 -19.45 21.88 13.95
CA SER A 12 -20.41 22.80 13.34
C SER A 12 -20.53 22.64 11.81
N GLY A 13 -19.46 22.19 11.16
CA GLY A 13 -19.41 21.99 9.71
C GLY A 13 -19.78 20.59 9.25
N LEU A 14 -19.55 19.57 10.08
CA LEU A 14 -19.58 18.16 9.67
C LEU A 14 -20.46 17.26 10.54
N VAL A 15 -21.16 17.79 11.56
CA VAL A 15 -21.96 16.97 12.49
C VAL A 15 -22.95 16.04 11.79
N ASN A 16 -23.55 16.51 10.69
CA ASN A 16 -24.51 15.73 9.90
C ASN A 16 -23.88 14.55 9.13
N SER A 17 -22.56 14.51 9.01
CA SER A 17 -21.80 13.42 8.39
C SER A 17 -21.33 12.38 9.42
N PHE A 18 -21.63 12.59 10.70
CA PHE A 18 -21.35 11.65 11.77
C PHE A 18 -22.63 10.98 12.24
N GLN A 19 -22.51 9.77 12.77
CA GLN A 19 -23.66 8.99 13.25
C GLN A 19 -23.51 8.54 14.71
N SER A 20 -22.27 8.40 15.20
CA SER A 20 -22.02 7.88 16.54
C SER A 20 -20.91 8.61 17.30
N ILE A 21 -20.98 8.46 18.62
CA ILE A 21 -20.00 8.89 19.60
C ILE A 21 -19.68 7.67 20.48
N ASP A 22 -18.45 7.18 20.40
CA ASP A 22 -17.92 6.07 21.21
C ASP A 22 -17.09 6.65 22.36
N ILE A 23 -17.59 6.52 23.58
CA ILE A 23 -16.92 7.00 24.79
C ILE A 23 -16.36 5.79 25.53
N ARG A 24 -15.06 5.81 25.85
CA ARG A 24 -14.42 4.76 26.66
C ARG A 24 -13.56 5.40 27.72
N CYS A 25 -13.69 4.94 28.96
CA CYS A 25 -13.11 5.60 30.11
C CYS A 25 -12.54 4.58 31.11
N ALA A 26 -11.25 4.69 31.37
CA ALA A 26 -10.59 4.04 32.49
C ALA A 26 -10.87 4.85 33.76
N VAL A 27 -11.40 4.21 34.80
CA VAL A 27 -11.83 4.89 36.02
C VAL A 27 -11.28 4.23 37.29
N LYS A 28 -11.02 5.06 38.31
CA LYS A 28 -10.77 4.63 39.69
C LYS A 28 -11.95 5.01 40.57
N LYS A 29 -12.32 4.13 41.50
CA LYS A 29 -13.36 4.40 42.50
C LYS A 29 -13.01 5.65 43.33
N TYR A 30 -13.96 6.59 43.43
CA TYR A 30 -13.80 7.85 44.16
C TYR A 30 -15.15 8.29 44.73
N GLU A 31 -15.41 8.04 46.02
CA GLU A 31 -16.75 8.23 46.59
C GLU A 31 -17.28 9.67 46.45
N PRO A 32 -18.54 9.87 46.01
CA PRO A 32 -19.60 8.87 45.78
C PRO A 32 -19.69 8.30 44.33
N GLY A 33 -18.64 8.36 43.51
CA GLY A 33 -18.66 7.85 42.12
C GLY A 33 -17.30 7.39 41.62
N TRP A 34 -16.93 7.87 40.42
CA TRP A 34 -15.71 7.47 39.73
C TRP A 34 -14.88 8.68 39.32
N LEU A 35 -13.55 8.54 39.36
CA LEU A 35 -12.60 9.50 38.84
C LEU A 35 -12.03 8.97 37.51
N SER A 36 -12.09 9.78 36.46
CA SER A 36 -11.46 9.45 35.17
C SER A 36 -9.93 9.44 35.30
N LEU A 37 -9.31 8.36 34.85
CA LEU A 37 -7.87 8.23 34.68
C LEU A 37 -7.45 8.51 33.24
N LEU A 38 -8.22 7.98 32.29
CA LEU A 38 -8.03 8.18 30.86
C LEU A 38 -9.37 8.04 30.15
N THR A 39 -9.72 8.99 29.30
CA THR A 39 -10.94 8.93 28.48
C THR A 39 -10.63 9.15 27.01
N SER A 40 -11.13 8.24 26.18
CA SER A 40 -11.14 8.38 24.73
C SER A 40 -12.57 8.60 24.24
N ILE A 41 -12.78 9.64 23.46
CA ILE A 41 -14.05 9.88 22.77
C ILE A 41 -13.78 9.77 21.27
N ARG A 42 -14.42 8.84 20.56
CA ARG A 42 -14.33 8.72 19.11
C ARG A 42 -15.64 9.18 18.47
N ILE A 43 -15.56 10.07 17.49
CA ILE A 43 -16.71 10.52 16.70
C ILE A 43 -16.51 10.00 15.28
N SER A 44 -17.51 9.33 14.72
CA SER A 44 -17.40 8.70 13.41
C SER A 44 -18.71 8.69 12.61
N ALA A 45 -18.57 8.45 11.31
CA ALA A 45 -19.68 8.20 10.39
C ALA A 45 -20.33 6.82 10.56
N ARG A 46 -19.77 5.94 11.41
CA ARG A 46 -20.34 4.61 11.66
C ARG A 46 -21.58 4.70 12.54
N PRO A 47 -22.58 3.84 12.33
CA PRO A 47 -23.77 3.82 13.17
C PRO A 47 -23.44 3.31 14.59
N PRO A 48 -24.22 3.70 15.63
CA PRO A 48 -23.99 3.26 17.01
C PRO A 48 -23.97 1.73 17.17
N GLU A 49 -24.72 1.00 16.36
CA GLU A 49 -24.76 -0.47 16.34
C GLU A 49 -23.37 -1.07 16.04
N ALA A 50 -22.62 -0.48 15.10
CA ALA A 50 -21.26 -0.93 14.80
C ALA A 50 -20.29 -0.72 15.98
N VAL A 51 -20.50 0.35 16.78
CA VAL A 51 -19.74 0.57 18.02
C VAL A 51 -20.03 -0.56 19.02
N GLN A 52 -21.30 -0.94 19.15
CA GLN A 52 -21.73 -2.01 20.07
C GLN A 52 -21.21 -3.38 19.65
N GLU A 53 -21.23 -3.70 18.35
CA GLU A 53 -20.60 -4.93 17.82
C GLU A 53 -19.11 -4.98 18.20
N ARG A 54 -18.41 -3.86 18.09
CA ARG A 54 -17.00 -3.77 18.50
C ARG A 54 -16.80 -3.99 20.00
N TYR A 55 -17.72 -3.54 20.85
CA TYR A 55 -17.66 -3.85 22.29
C TYR A 55 -17.81 -5.35 22.55
N GLN A 56 -18.73 -6.02 21.85
CA GLN A 56 -18.92 -7.47 21.96
C GLN A 56 -17.68 -8.24 21.51
N GLU A 57 -17.03 -7.82 20.42
CA GLU A 57 -15.77 -8.41 19.97
C GLU A 57 -14.68 -8.33 21.06
N LEU A 58 -14.55 -7.18 21.73
CA LEU A 58 -13.56 -6.98 22.79
C LEU A 58 -13.91 -7.78 24.07
N GLU A 59 -15.19 -7.99 24.38
CA GLU A 59 -15.60 -8.83 25.52
C GLU A 59 -15.41 -10.34 25.24
N ASN A 60 -15.51 -10.77 23.99
CA ASN A 60 -15.38 -12.18 23.60
C ASN A 60 -13.98 -12.76 23.81
N ASP A 61 -12.97 -11.93 24.05
CA ASP A 61 -11.60 -12.36 24.39
C ASP A 61 -11.50 -12.96 25.81
N GLY A 62 -12.61 -12.98 26.57
CA GLY A 62 -12.73 -13.67 27.86
C GLY A 62 -12.04 -12.95 29.02
N LEU A 63 -11.65 -11.70 28.82
CA LEU A 63 -10.97 -10.87 29.81
C LEU A 63 -11.95 -9.92 30.50
N GLU A 64 -11.82 -9.75 31.82
CA GLU A 64 -12.75 -8.94 32.61
C GLU A 64 -12.38 -7.45 32.57
N ARG A 65 -13.37 -6.58 32.28
CA ARG A 65 -13.19 -5.11 32.28
C ARG A 65 -13.41 -4.43 33.64
N ASN A 66 -13.81 -5.20 34.65
CA ASN A 66 -14.10 -4.76 36.00
C ASN A 66 -13.07 -5.34 37.00
N ALA A 67 -12.19 -4.50 37.53
CA ALA A 67 -11.08 -4.91 38.40
C ALA A 67 -10.99 -4.02 39.66
N ASP A 68 -11.94 -4.15 40.59
CA ASP A 68 -12.10 -3.26 41.76
C ASP A 68 -10.75 -3.00 42.50
N PRO A 69 -10.36 -1.72 42.73
CA PRO A 69 -11.12 -0.47 42.58
C PRO A 69 -11.05 0.22 41.19
N PHE A 70 -10.62 -0.50 40.15
CA PHE A 70 -10.44 0.00 38.78
C PHE A 70 -11.44 -0.63 37.81
N ARG A 71 -11.95 0.13 36.83
CA ARG A 71 -12.88 -0.40 35.81
C ARG A 71 -12.71 0.34 34.48
N ILE A 72 -13.14 -0.30 33.40
CA ILE A 72 -13.37 0.35 32.11
C ILE A 72 -14.87 0.49 31.87
N LEU A 73 -15.32 1.73 31.78
CA LEU A 73 -16.68 2.10 31.38
C LEU A 73 -16.67 2.47 29.90
N TRP A 74 -17.68 2.05 29.14
CA TRP A 74 -17.83 2.46 27.74
C TRP A 74 -19.29 2.71 27.36
N GLN A 75 -19.52 3.58 26.39
CA GLN A 75 -20.88 3.85 25.94
C GLN A 75 -20.88 4.40 24.51
N ALA A 76 -21.74 3.82 23.69
CA ALA A 76 -22.06 4.33 22.37
C ALA A 76 -23.29 5.25 22.46
N HIS A 77 -23.21 6.44 21.87
CA HIS A 77 -24.33 7.37 21.73
C HIS A 77 -24.57 7.71 20.25
N PRO A 78 -25.81 7.99 19.84
CA PRO A 78 -26.08 8.65 18.57
C PRO A 78 -25.50 10.07 18.55
N ILE A 79 -25.17 10.58 17.36
CA ILE A 79 -24.54 11.90 17.20
C ILE A 79 -25.38 13.06 17.76
N ASP A 80 -26.71 12.92 17.79
CA ASP A 80 -27.62 13.93 18.33
C ASP A 80 -27.40 14.25 19.83
N GLN A 81 -26.67 13.38 20.55
CA GLN A 81 -26.28 13.58 21.94
C GLN A 81 -25.02 14.45 22.11
N ILE A 82 -24.37 14.88 21.01
CA ILE A 82 -23.08 15.57 21.09
C ILE A 82 -23.14 16.83 21.95
N GLU A 83 -24.18 17.65 21.84
CA GLU A 83 -24.32 18.88 22.64
C GLU A 83 -24.42 18.58 24.14
N ARG A 84 -25.17 17.53 24.51
CA ARG A 84 -25.27 17.06 25.90
C ARG A 84 -23.90 16.63 26.41
N ILE A 85 -23.17 15.81 25.64
CA ILE A 85 -21.84 15.32 26.01
C ILE A 85 -20.84 16.47 26.17
N LEU A 86 -20.84 17.45 25.25
CA LEU A 86 -19.98 18.62 25.36
C LEU A 86 -20.32 19.49 26.58
N THR A 87 -21.60 19.62 26.93
CA THR A 87 -22.06 20.32 28.13
C THR A 87 -21.60 19.61 29.41
N GLU A 88 -21.75 18.28 29.45
CA GLU A 88 -21.27 17.43 30.54
C GLU A 88 -19.75 17.59 30.74
N LEU A 89 -18.96 17.46 29.66
CA LEU A 89 -17.51 17.68 29.70
C LEU A 89 -17.10 19.08 30.18
N ALA A 90 -17.82 20.12 29.78
CA ALA A 90 -17.59 21.49 30.26
C ALA A 90 -17.85 21.64 31.78
N SER A 91 -18.70 20.78 32.35
CA SER A 91 -18.96 20.70 33.79
C SER A 91 -17.99 19.79 34.56
N ALA A 92 -16.98 19.22 33.89
CA ALA A 92 -16.04 18.22 34.44
C ALA A 92 -16.72 16.94 34.95
N GLN A 93 -17.86 16.56 34.38
CA GLN A 93 -18.62 15.37 34.77
C GLN A 93 -19.28 14.73 33.55
N LEU A 94 -19.24 13.41 33.42
CA LEU A 94 -19.88 12.68 32.32
C LEU A 94 -20.61 11.45 32.86
N SER A 95 -21.81 11.17 32.35
CA SER A 95 -22.49 9.90 32.64
C SER A 95 -22.10 8.83 31.63
N ILE A 96 -21.52 7.71 32.12
CA ILE A 96 -21.10 6.58 31.29
C ILE A 96 -21.65 5.30 31.92
N GLU A 97 -22.42 4.50 31.17
CA GLU A 97 -23.12 3.30 31.70
C GLU A 97 -24.01 3.58 32.93
N GLY A 98 -24.54 4.80 33.05
CA GLY A 98 -25.34 5.24 34.21
C GLY A 98 -24.51 5.63 35.44
N GLU A 99 -23.19 5.47 35.40
CA GLU A 99 -22.27 5.88 36.44
C GLU A 99 -21.86 7.35 36.25
N SER A 100 -21.62 8.05 37.37
CA SER A 100 -21.14 9.43 37.35
C SER A 100 -19.61 9.47 37.39
N VAL A 101 -18.99 9.88 36.28
CA VAL A 101 -17.53 10.01 36.14
C VAL A 101 -17.13 11.48 36.26
N ARG A 102 -16.24 11.79 37.20
CA ARG A 102 -15.65 13.12 37.38
C ARG A 102 -14.30 13.22 36.67
N PHE A 103 -14.06 14.37 36.07
CA PHE A 103 -12.78 14.71 35.43
C PHE A 103 -11.98 15.64 36.35
N PRO A 104 -10.64 15.53 36.35
CA PRO A 104 -9.79 16.43 37.14
C PRO A 104 -9.94 17.91 36.75
N GLU A 105 -10.27 18.17 35.48
CA GLU A 105 -10.36 19.51 34.91
C GLU A 105 -11.59 19.62 34.00
N GLN A 106 -12.10 20.85 33.85
CA GLN A 106 -13.16 21.17 32.91
C GLN A 106 -12.63 21.13 31.48
N VAL A 107 -13.48 20.67 30.56
CA VAL A 107 -13.11 20.44 29.17
C VAL A 107 -14.01 21.28 28.27
N GLU A 108 -13.44 22.32 27.64
CA GLU A 108 -14.17 23.18 26.71
C GLU A 108 -13.79 22.85 25.25
N ALA A 109 -14.78 22.53 24.42
CA ALA A 109 -14.58 22.14 23.02
C ALA A 109 -13.81 23.20 22.19
N ASP A 110 -14.03 24.48 22.48
CA ASP A 110 -13.35 25.60 21.79
C ASP A 110 -11.86 25.72 22.14
N LYS A 111 -11.43 25.13 23.27
CA LYS A 111 -10.01 25.10 23.67
C LYS A 111 -9.26 23.95 23.00
N PHE A 112 -9.96 22.92 22.53
CA PHE A 112 -9.33 21.82 21.81
C PHE A 112 -8.99 22.22 20.39
N ARG A 113 -7.69 22.35 20.13
CA ARG A 113 -7.14 22.50 18.78
C ARG A 113 -6.59 21.17 18.34
N GLY A 114 -7.12 20.67 17.23
CA GLY A 114 -6.63 19.45 16.61
C GLY A 114 -5.91 19.76 15.31
N GLN A 115 -5.15 18.79 14.83
CA GLN A 115 -4.61 18.77 13.48
C GLN A 115 -5.05 17.49 12.79
N LEU A 116 -5.22 17.56 11.47
CA LEU A 116 -5.44 16.36 10.67
C LEU A 116 -4.20 15.47 10.75
N GLU A 117 -4.40 14.22 11.17
CA GLU A 117 -3.37 13.21 11.32
C GLU A 117 -3.82 11.91 10.63
N TYR A 118 -2.92 11.31 9.85
CA TYR A 118 -3.12 9.95 9.35
C TYR A 118 -2.65 8.97 10.40
N ALA A 119 -3.62 8.31 11.04
CA ALA A 119 -3.39 7.34 12.11
C ALA A 119 -2.48 7.92 13.21
N PRO A 120 -3.01 8.75 14.13
CA PRO A 120 -2.29 9.03 15.36
C PRO A 120 -1.88 7.69 15.95
N ASN A 121 -0.58 7.46 16.12
CA ASN A 121 -0.04 6.15 16.50
C ASN A 121 -0.72 5.61 17.77
N LEU A 122 -1.35 6.47 18.57
CA LEU A 122 -2.08 6.14 19.80
C LEU A 122 -3.38 5.37 19.60
N VAL A 123 -4.20 5.70 18.60
CA VAL A 123 -5.57 5.13 18.47
C VAL A 123 -5.56 4.04 17.41
N MET A 124 -5.94 2.82 17.79
CA MET A 124 -6.01 1.72 16.82
C MET A 124 -7.22 1.88 15.89
N PRO A 125 -7.04 1.63 14.58
CA PRO A 125 -8.15 1.61 13.62
C PRO A 125 -9.12 0.47 13.94
N TRP A 126 -10.38 0.65 13.54
CA TRP A 126 -11.45 -0.32 13.82
C TRP A 126 -11.26 -1.64 13.08
N ASP A 127 -10.93 -1.56 11.80
CA ASP A 127 -10.86 -2.65 10.81
C ASP A 127 -9.42 -2.90 10.34
N GLY A 128 -8.43 -2.39 11.08
CA GLY A 128 -7.03 -2.39 10.65
C GLY A 128 -6.70 -1.34 9.59
N GLU A 129 -7.71 -0.67 9.02
CA GLU A 129 -7.52 0.32 7.97
C GLU A 129 -7.24 1.70 8.58
N ARG A 130 -6.15 2.33 8.15
CA ARG A 130 -5.84 3.70 8.60
C ARG A 130 -6.83 4.67 7.97
N TRP A 131 -7.51 5.43 8.82
CA TRP A 131 -8.50 6.43 8.45
C TRP A 131 -8.01 7.83 8.81
N PRO A 132 -8.23 8.86 7.97
CA PRO A 132 -7.89 10.23 8.32
C PRO A 132 -8.74 10.72 9.48
N ALA A 133 -8.12 11.41 10.43
CA ALA A 133 -8.81 11.90 11.60
C ALA A 133 -8.18 13.15 12.16
N THR A 134 -8.92 13.91 12.96
CA THR A 134 -8.35 14.96 13.79
C THR A 134 -8.28 14.49 15.24
N PHE A 135 -7.10 14.65 15.82
CA PHE A 135 -6.83 14.32 17.20
C PHE A 135 -6.83 15.58 18.07
N TYR A 136 -7.67 15.59 19.09
CA TYR A 136 -7.84 16.68 20.05
C TYR A 136 -7.52 16.17 21.45
N TYR A 137 -6.74 16.90 22.23
CA TYR A 137 -6.35 16.43 23.56
C TYR A 137 -6.23 17.57 24.56
N SER A 138 -6.47 17.26 25.84
CA SER A 138 -6.21 18.19 26.93
C SER A 138 -4.74 18.18 27.30
N SER A 139 -4.19 19.37 27.56
CA SER A 139 -2.93 19.50 28.28
C SER A 139 -3.19 19.18 29.75
N GLY A 140 -2.63 18.09 30.27
CA GLY A 140 -2.77 17.73 31.67
C GLY A 140 -1.56 16.99 32.21
N ASN A 141 -1.38 17.01 33.53
CA ASN A 141 -0.42 16.12 34.19
C ASN A 141 -1.06 14.74 34.35
N ARG A 142 -0.31 13.67 34.05
CA ARG A 142 -0.75 12.28 34.21
C ARG A 142 -1.21 12.16 35.64
N THR A 143 -2.47 11.84 35.85
CA THR A 143 -2.94 11.28 37.09
C THR A 143 -2.32 9.88 37.15
N LEU A 144 -1.10 9.79 37.69
CA LEU A 144 -0.25 8.58 37.83
C LEU A 144 -0.89 7.54 38.76
N TYR A 145 -2.08 7.05 38.41
CA TYR A 145 -2.83 6.08 39.22
C TYR A 145 -2.77 4.66 38.66
N PHE A 146 -2.25 4.40 37.45
CA PHE A 146 -2.06 3.00 37.02
C PHE A 146 -1.03 2.26 37.87
N SER A 147 -0.08 2.99 38.47
CA SER A 147 0.89 2.45 39.43
C SER A 147 0.36 2.37 40.86
N ASP A 148 -0.91 2.71 41.11
CA ASP A 148 -1.53 2.55 42.42
C ASP A 148 -1.52 1.06 42.82
N PRO A 149 -1.00 0.69 44.00
CA PRO A 149 -0.93 -0.69 44.44
C PRO A 149 -2.29 -1.40 44.47
N GLU A 150 -3.37 -0.70 44.82
CA GLU A 150 -4.72 -1.27 44.86
C GLU A 150 -5.24 -1.59 43.46
N ILE A 151 -5.00 -0.68 42.50
CA ILE A 151 -5.32 -0.90 41.09
C ILE A 151 -4.52 -2.08 40.55
N THR A 152 -3.21 -2.09 40.79
CA THR A 152 -2.32 -3.17 40.34
C THR A 152 -2.77 -4.53 40.88
N ALA A 153 -3.16 -4.60 42.15
CA ALA A 153 -3.67 -5.82 42.77
C ALA A 153 -5.05 -6.23 42.24
N GLY A 154 -5.95 -5.27 41.99
CA GLY A 154 -7.25 -5.50 41.36
C GLY A 154 -7.12 -6.09 39.97
N VAL A 155 -6.36 -5.41 39.10
CA VAL A 155 -6.15 -5.79 37.70
C VAL A 155 -5.51 -7.17 37.55
N LYS A 156 -4.49 -7.48 38.37
CA LYS A 156 -3.87 -8.82 38.37
C LYS A 156 -4.82 -9.93 38.80
N ARG A 157 -5.74 -9.66 39.74
CA ARG A 157 -6.76 -10.63 40.15
C ARG A 157 -7.77 -10.92 39.03
N SER A 158 -8.06 -9.94 38.18
CA SER A 158 -8.91 -10.08 37.00
C SER A 158 -8.19 -10.68 35.78
N GLY A 159 -6.96 -11.18 35.93
CA GLY A 159 -6.23 -11.92 34.89
C GLY A 159 -5.34 -11.08 33.96
N TRP A 160 -5.29 -9.77 34.16
CA TRP A 160 -4.46 -8.86 33.34
C TRP A 160 -3.03 -8.74 33.88
N SER A 161 -2.06 -8.56 33.00
CA SER A 161 -0.66 -8.32 33.36
C SER A 161 -0.42 -6.94 33.99
N SER A 162 -1.09 -5.91 33.48
CA SER A 162 -1.02 -4.53 33.96
C SER A 162 -2.31 -3.75 33.66
N ALA A 163 -2.50 -2.61 34.34
CA ALA A 163 -3.63 -1.72 34.06
C ALA A 163 -3.49 -1.10 32.66
N GLU A 164 -2.26 -0.85 32.21
CA GLU A 164 -1.96 -0.36 30.87
C GLU A 164 -2.37 -1.34 29.77
N ASP A 165 -2.13 -2.65 29.96
CA ASP A 165 -2.57 -3.67 29.01
C ASP A 165 -4.10 -3.68 28.87
N MET A 166 -4.79 -3.65 30.01
CA MET A 166 -6.25 -3.61 30.08
C MET A 166 -6.81 -2.35 29.41
N VAL A 167 -6.20 -1.19 29.66
CA VAL A 167 -6.56 0.08 29.05
C VAL A 167 -6.30 0.07 27.55
N ALA A 168 -5.12 -0.37 27.11
CA ALA A 168 -4.76 -0.42 25.70
C ALA A 168 -5.74 -1.33 24.92
N HIS A 169 -6.09 -2.47 25.50
CA HIS A 169 -7.06 -3.38 24.91
C HIS A 169 -8.46 -2.74 24.79
N PHE A 170 -9.09 -2.36 25.90
CA PHE A 170 -10.49 -1.93 25.88
C PHE A 170 -10.71 -0.52 25.30
N LEU A 171 -9.77 0.41 25.45
CA LEU A 171 -9.86 1.73 24.80
C LEU A 171 -9.39 1.67 23.32
N GLY A 172 -8.88 0.53 22.87
CA GLY A 172 -8.38 0.33 21.50
C GLY A 172 -7.18 1.21 21.18
N LEU A 173 -6.19 1.25 22.08
CA LEU A 173 -5.00 2.09 21.97
C LEU A 173 -3.75 1.28 21.67
N ASN A 174 -2.80 1.90 21.00
CA ASN A 174 -1.49 1.33 20.79
C ASN A 174 -0.70 1.32 22.10
N HIS A 175 -0.40 0.12 22.56
CA HIS A 175 0.30 -0.14 23.81
C HIS A 175 1.64 0.63 23.92
N GLN A 176 2.42 0.73 22.84
CA GLN A 176 3.71 1.41 22.87
C GLN A 176 3.58 2.93 23.06
N GLN A 177 2.51 3.52 22.52
CA GLN A 177 2.28 4.96 22.59
C GLN A 177 1.69 5.39 23.92
N LEU A 178 0.87 4.52 24.54
CA LEU A 178 0.21 4.80 25.83
C LEU A 178 1.21 5.23 26.92
N TYR A 179 2.41 4.63 26.96
CA TYR A 179 3.47 4.99 27.92
C TYR A 179 4.07 6.37 27.70
N SER A 180 4.06 6.85 26.46
CA SER A 180 4.64 8.14 26.07
C SER A 180 3.64 9.29 26.15
N THR A 181 2.34 8.99 26.13
CA THR A 181 1.28 10.00 26.11
C THR A 181 0.87 10.43 27.50
N ASN A 182 1.00 11.72 27.77
CA ASN A 182 0.53 12.37 28.99
C ASN A 182 -0.82 13.07 28.75
N ILE A 183 -1.82 12.31 28.30
CA ILE A 183 -3.10 12.86 27.83
C ILE A 183 -4.23 12.20 28.62
N PRO A 184 -4.89 12.90 29.56
CA PRO A 184 -5.96 12.32 30.38
C PRO A 184 -7.30 12.21 29.63
N LEU A 185 -7.52 13.06 28.62
CA LEU A 185 -8.67 12.96 27.73
C LEU A 185 -8.25 13.36 26.31
N PHE A 186 -8.69 12.58 25.34
CA PHE A 186 -8.66 12.95 23.93
C PHE A 186 -9.97 12.68 23.21
N VAL A 187 -10.24 13.51 22.21
CA VAL A 187 -11.32 13.34 21.25
C VAL A 187 -10.68 13.03 19.89
N TYR A 188 -11.10 11.93 19.28
CA TYR A 188 -10.65 11.46 17.99
C TYR A 188 -11.82 11.54 17.02
N VAL A 189 -11.75 12.44 16.04
CA VAL A 189 -12.82 12.61 15.06
C VAL A 189 -12.37 12.06 13.74
N GLU A 190 -12.93 10.91 13.34
CA GLU A 190 -12.67 10.29 12.05
C GLU A 190 -13.32 11.12 10.96
N MET A 191 -12.54 11.54 9.96
CA MET A 191 -13.06 12.37 8.88
C MET A 191 -14.11 11.59 8.09
N PRO A 192 -15.21 12.20 7.65
CA PRO A 192 -16.26 11.49 6.93
C PRO A 192 -15.88 11.10 5.50
N ALA A 193 -14.64 11.36 5.06
CA ALA A 193 -14.16 10.97 3.75
C ALA A 193 -12.66 10.69 3.74
N LYS A 194 -12.22 9.91 2.76
CA LYS A 194 -10.85 9.45 2.56
C LYS A 194 -10.52 9.33 1.07
N ILE A 195 -9.31 9.71 0.69
CA ILE A 195 -8.72 9.46 -0.61
C ILE A 195 -8.01 8.10 -0.58
N GLU A 196 -8.23 7.32 -1.62
CA GLU A 196 -7.53 6.06 -1.86
C GLU A 196 -6.89 6.08 -3.24
N VAL A 197 -5.63 5.64 -3.30
CA VAL A 197 -5.02 5.25 -4.58
C VAL A 197 -5.15 3.75 -4.67
N ARG A 198 -6.16 3.28 -5.41
CA ARG A 198 -6.36 1.84 -5.61
C ARG A 198 -5.53 1.38 -6.79
N THR A 199 -4.71 0.38 -6.53
CA THR A 199 -3.91 -0.29 -7.54
C THR A 199 -4.38 -1.72 -7.63
N SER A 200 -5.06 -2.08 -8.72
CA SER A 200 -5.31 -3.48 -9.01
C SER A 200 -4.06 -4.12 -9.61
N VAL A 201 -3.90 -5.42 -9.42
CA VAL A 201 -2.88 -6.21 -10.10
C VAL A 201 -2.98 -5.89 -11.59
N ASN A 202 -1.89 -5.38 -12.15
CA ASN A 202 -1.79 -5.05 -13.56
C ASN A 202 -2.76 -3.92 -14.00
N LYS A 203 -3.03 -2.87 -13.23
CA LYS A 203 -3.60 -1.63 -13.83
C LYS A 203 -2.87 -0.42 -13.31
N MET A 204 -2.90 0.66 -14.10
CA MET A 204 -2.49 1.95 -13.57
C MET A 204 -3.35 2.31 -12.35
N PRO A 205 -2.76 3.00 -11.36
CA PRO A 205 -3.49 3.36 -10.16
C PRO A 205 -4.69 4.24 -10.51
N ASP A 206 -5.77 4.10 -9.75
CA ASP A 206 -6.96 4.96 -9.80
C ASP A 206 -7.07 5.75 -8.50
N ILE A 207 -7.48 7.01 -8.60
CA ILE A 207 -7.83 7.83 -7.43
C ILE A 207 -9.31 7.67 -7.14
N LEU A 208 -9.61 7.10 -5.99
CA LEU A 208 -10.95 6.96 -5.45
C LEU A 208 -11.12 7.84 -4.21
N VAL A 209 -12.35 8.26 -3.98
CA VAL A 209 -12.76 8.94 -2.75
C VAL A 209 -13.89 8.11 -2.12
N ARG A 210 -13.65 7.64 -0.89
CA ARG A 210 -14.68 7.05 -0.03
C ARG A 210 -15.24 8.15 0.85
N THR A 211 -16.56 8.25 0.92
CA THR A 211 -17.22 9.28 1.73
C THR A 211 -18.51 8.77 2.35
N GLU A 212 -18.85 9.33 3.50
CA GLU A 212 -20.20 9.23 4.03
C GLU A 212 -21.16 9.96 3.05
N PRO A 213 -22.32 9.36 2.69
CA PRO A 213 -23.25 9.91 1.70
C PRO A 213 -23.80 11.33 1.95
N ALA A 214 -24.07 11.68 3.21
CA ALA A 214 -24.57 12.97 3.67
C ALA A 214 -23.51 14.08 3.75
N LEU A 215 -22.22 13.80 3.52
CA LEU A 215 -21.16 14.82 3.56
C LEU A 215 -21.42 16.01 2.63
N GLY A 216 -21.74 15.74 1.35
CA GLY A 216 -21.97 16.81 0.35
C GLY A 216 -20.76 17.73 0.13
N ASP A 217 -20.87 18.64 -0.85
CA ASP A 217 -20.01 19.83 -1.04
C ASP A 217 -18.48 19.67 -0.84
N PHE A 218 -17.93 18.52 -1.22
CA PHE A 218 -16.48 18.27 -1.21
C PHE A 218 -15.86 18.43 -2.60
N THR A 219 -14.58 18.77 -2.62
CA THR A 219 -13.81 19.00 -3.86
C THR A 219 -12.46 18.31 -3.76
N LEU A 220 -12.09 17.57 -4.81
CA LEU A 220 -10.76 17.01 -4.95
C LEU A 220 -9.86 17.97 -5.74
N TYR A 221 -8.78 18.41 -5.11
CA TYR A 221 -7.72 19.18 -5.73
C TYR A 221 -6.53 18.28 -6.02
N ILE A 222 -5.99 18.38 -7.23
CA ILE A 222 -4.81 17.62 -7.64
C ILE A 222 -3.70 18.59 -8.03
N ARG A 223 -2.49 18.32 -7.57
CA ARG A 223 -1.27 19.03 -7.93
C ARG A 223 -0.28 18.03 -8.50
N THR A 224 0.30 18.35 -9.66
CA THR A 224 1.39 17.56 -10.27
C THR A 224 2.52 18.49 -10.72
N ASP A 225 3.72 17.93 -10.86
CA ASP A 225 4.89 18.69 -11.35
C ASP A 225 4.67 19.24 -12.77
N ARG A 226 3.98 18.48 -13.63
CA ARG A 226 3.65 18.89 -15.01
C ARG A 226 2.81 20.17 -15.09
N HIS A 227 2.05 20.50 -14.05
CA HIS A 227 1.24 21.72 -13.97
C HIS A 227 1.92 22.86 -13.20
N LYS A 228 3.26 22.90 -13.19
CA LYS A 228 4.06 23.91 -12.46
C LYS A 228 3.67 23.99 -10.97
N GLY A 229 3.24 22.87 -10.40
CA GLY A 229 2.78 22.79 -9.02
C GLY A 229 1.51 23.57 -8.69
N ARG A 230 0.74 24.05 -9.68
CA ARG A 230 -0.57 24.68 -9.40
C ARG A 230 -1.63 23.59 -9.19
N PRO A 231 -2.39 23.63 -8.09
CA PRO A 231 -3.50 22.73 -7.89
C PRO A 231 -4.63 23.04 -8.89
N PHE A 232 -5.31 22.01 -9.37
CA PHE A 232 -6.51 22.12 -10.20
C PHE A 232 -7.59 21.19 -9.64
N THR A 233 -8.85 21.60 -9.82
CA THR A 233 -10.01 20.84 -9.38
C THR A 233 -10.25 19.66 -10.32
N MET A 234 -10.56 18.51 -9.75
CA MET A 234 -10.89 17.28 -10.47
C MET A 234 -12.37 16.93 -10.25
N PRO A 235 -13.18 16.76 -11.31
CA PRO A 235 -14.52 16.23 -11.15
C PRO A 235 -14.47 14.82 -10.56
N LEU A 236 -15.49 14.50 -9.76
CA LEU A 236 -15.65 13.18 -9.16
C LEU A 236 -16.93 12.56 -9.69
N GLU A 237 -16.83 11.34 -10.21
CA GLU A 237 -17.95 10.58 -10.74
C GLU A 237 -18.37 9.53 -9.72
N ASN A 238 -19.67 9.39 -9.47
CA ASN A 238 -20.16 8.33 -8.58
C ASN A 238 -19.83 6.97 -9.21
N TYR A 239 -19.06 6.17 -8.46
CA TYR A 239 -18.56 4.88 -8.88
C TYR A 239 -19.32 3.71 -8.25
N GLY A 240 -20.05 3.95 -7.15
CA GLY A 240 -20.84 2.95 -6.46
C GLY A 240 -20.88 3.15 -4.94
N GLN A 241 -21.03 2.03 -4.22
CA GLN A 241 -21.12 2.00 -2.77
C GLN A 241 -20.41 0.76 -2.22
N GLU A 242 -19.73 0.90 -1.08
CA GLU A 242 -19.05 -0.19 -0.37
C GLU A 242 -19.43 -0.14 1.11
N GLY A 243 -20.32 -1.04 1.53
CA GLY A 243 -20.93 -1.01 2.86
C GLY A 243 -21.71 0.30 3.07
N ILE A 244 -21.33 1.06 4.09
CA ILE A 244 -21.94 2.36 4.41
C ILE A 244 -21.34 3.53 3.60
N TRP A 245 -20.28 3.30 2.82
CA TRP A 245 -19.52 4.35 2.16
C TRP A 245 -19.94 4.52 0.70
N ALA A 246 -20.19 5.76 0.28
CA ALA A 246 -20.28 6.11 -1.13
C ALA A 246 -18.88 6.18 -1.77
N LEU A 247 -18.76 5.67 -3.00
CA LEU A 247 -17.52 5.66 -3.76
C LEU A 247 -17.59 6.64 -4.91
N TYR A 248 -16.56 7.48 -5.03
CA TYR A 248 -16.37 8.37 -6.16
C TYR A 248 -15.03 8.08 -6.83
N ARG A 249 -14.99 8.20 -8.14
CA ARG A 249 -13.77 8.03 -8.94
C ARG A 249 -13.41 9.32 -9.64
N SER A 250 -12.12 9.62 -9.62
CA SER A 250 -11.53 10.67 -10.45
C SER A 250 -11.32 10.16 -11.88
N PRO A 251 -11.73 10.89 -12.93
CA PRO A 251 -11.43 10.55 -14.32
C PRO A 251 -9.98 10.93 -14.71
N LEU A 252 -9.14 11.33 -13.76
CA LEU A 252 -7.75 11.65 -14.04
C LEU A 252 -7.05 10.43 -14.63
N ASP A 253 -6.64 10.56 -15.88
CA ASP A 253 -5.84 9.58 -16.57
C ASP A 253 -4.39 9.64 -16.08
N LEU A 254 -4.10 8.88 -15.02
CA LEU A 254 -2.76 8.75 -14.45
C LEU A 254 -1.76 8.10 -15.43
N VAL A 255 -2.22 7.50 -16.55
CA VAL A 255 -1.36 6.98 -17.63
C VAL A 255 -0.51 8.09 -18.25
N LYS A 256 -0.96 9.33 -18.18
CA LYS A 256 -0.23 10.48 -18.73
C LYS A 256 0.91 10.97 -17.85
N LEU A 257 1.07 10.45 -16.64
CA LEU A 257 2.15 10.82 -15.73
C LEU A 257 3.30 9.81 -15.82
N GLU A 258 4.53 10.29 -15.67
CA GLU A 258 5.70 9.42 -15.54
C GLU A 258 5.75 8.85 -14.11
N PRO A 259 6.37 7.68 -13.89
CA PRO A 259 6.56 7.12 -12.54
C PRO A 259 7.26 8.08 -11.56
N ASP A 260 8.14 8.95 -12.07
CA ASP A 260 8.91 9.89 -11.26
C ASP A 260 8.22 11.26 -11.09
N ASP A 261 7.03 11.45 -11.65
CA ASP A 261 6.24 12.66 -11.39
C ASP A 261 5.73 12.65 -9.94
N PHE A 262 5.93 13.76 -9.22
CA PHE A 262 5.28 13.98 -7.94
C PHE A 262 3.82 14.37 -8.16
N PHE A 263 2.92 13.77 -7.39
CA PHE A 263 1.54 14.22 -7.31
C PHE A 263 1.07 14.34 -5.86
N SER A 264 0.08 15.20 -5.66
CA SER A 264 -0.59 15.42 -4.39
C SER A 264 -2.07 15.60 -4.65
N CYS A 265 -2.89 14.91 -3.87
CA CYS A 265 -4.34 15.04 -3.89
C CYS A 265 -4.81 15.53 -2.53
N THR A 266 -5.62 16.57 -2.52
CA THR A 266 -6.21 17.16 -1.31
C THR A 266 -7.71 17.14 -1.47
N LEU A 267 -8.40 16.50 -0.54
CA LEU A 267 -9.84 16.50 -0.45
C LEU A 267 -10.26 17.59 0.54
N SER A 268 -11.08 18.52 0.09
CA SER A 268 -11.53 19.67 0.88
C SER A 268 -13.04 19.72 0.93
N HIS A 269 -13.57 20.33 1.99
CA HIS A 269 -14.99 20.67 2.15
C HIS A 269 -15.13 22.19 2.31
N ALA A 270 -16.32 22.74 2.07
CA ALA A 270 -16.58 24.17 2.22
C ALA A 270 -16.23 24.72 3.61
N VAL A 271 -16.42 23.92 4.66
CA VAL A 271 -16.15 24.30 6.06
C VAL A 271 -14.81 23.79 6.57
N VAL A 272 -14.37 22.63 6.10
CA VAL A 272 -13.13 21.98 6.54
C VAL A 272 -12.14 21.95 5.38
N PRO A 273 -11.07 22.76 5.41
CA PRO A 273 -10.21 22.97 4.24
C PRO A 273 -9.44 21.71 3.82
N VAL A 274 -9.22 20.77 4.74
CA VAL A 274 -8.60 19.47 4.43
C VAL A 274 -9.34 18.38 5.19
N LEU A 275 -10.11 17.57 4.47
CA LEU A 275 -10.66 16.30 4.95
C LEU A 275 -9.63 15.20 4.86
N ASP A 276 -8.85 15.20 3.77
CA ASP A 276 -7.81 14.20 3.54
C ASP A 276 -6.72 14.70 2.58
N GLU A 277 -5.50 14.18 2.69
CA GLU A 277 -4.39 14.56 1.82
C GLU A 277 -3.39 13.41 1.58
N ILE A 278 -3.25 13.00 0.32
CA ILE A 278 -2.22 12.05 -0.11
C ILE A 278 -1.18 12.77 -0.97
N SER A 279 0.09 12.41 -0.84
CA SER A 279 1.13 12.89 -1.75
C SER A 279 2.30 11.94 -1.85
N GLY A 280 2.99 11.97 -2.98
CA GLY A 280 4.17 11.16 -3.25
C GLY A 280 4.51 11.08 -4.72
N TYR A 281 5.58 10.38 -5.03
CA TYR A 281 5.89 10.01 -6.42
C TYR A 281 4.92 8.96 -6.90
N LEU A 282 4.48 9.05 -8.16
CA LEU A 282 3.54 8.09 -8.75
C LEU A 282 4.03 6.65 -8.61
N ARG A 283 5.35 6.42 -8.75
CA ARG A 283 5.98 5.10 -8.57
C ARG A 283 5.68 4.43 -7.23
N ASN A 284 5.39 5.19 -6.17
CA ASN A 284 5.08 4.61 -4.86
C ASN A 284 3.70 3.94 -4.84
N PHE A 285 2.87 4.21 -5.85
CA PHE A 285 1.52 3.67 -5.98
C PHE A 285 1.39 2.72 -7.17
N MET A 286 2.33 2.72 -8.11
CA MET A 286 2.30 1.85 -9.29
C MET A 286 2.64 0.40 -8.93
N PRO A 287 2.00 -0.59 -9.58
CA PRO A 287 2.36 -1.97 -9.36
C PRO A 287 3.64 -2.34 -10.14
N ILE A 288 4.31 -3.40 -9.69
CA ILE A 288 5.58 -3.90 -10.26
C ILE A 288 5.61 -3.99 -11.79
N PRO A 289 4.55 -4.47 -12.50
CA PRO A 289 4.57 -4.58 -13.96
C PRO A 289 4.92 -3.28 -14.71
N TYR A 290 4.63 -2.12 -14.12
CA TYR A 290 4.92 -0.81 -14.72
C TYR A 290 6.27 -0.24 -14.31
N LEU A 291 6.77 -0.62 -13.13
CA LEU A 291 8.02 -0.12 -12.57
C LEU A 291 9.22 -0.96 -13.00
N ASN A 292 9.05 -2.27 -13.00
CA ASN A 292 10.11 -3.23 -13.29
C ASN A 292 9.54 -4.48 -13.99
N PRO A 293 9.25 -4.38 -15.30
CA PRO A 293 8.82 -5.53 -16.11
C PRO A 293 9.75 -6.74 -16.00
N LEU A 294 11.06 -6.49 -15.93
CA LEU A 294 12.06 -7.55 -15.82
C LEU A 294 11.90 -8.32 -14.51
N LEU A 295 11.73 -7.64 -13.38
CA LEU A 295 11.48 -8.29 -12.10
C LEU A 295 10.19 -9.12 -12.10
N LEU A 296 9.11 -8.64 -12.72
CA LEU A 296 7.87 -9.42 -12.83
C LEU A 296 8.09 -10.74 -13.58
N CYS A 297 8.86 -10.71 -14.67
CA CYS A 297 9.23 -11.92 -15.41
C CYS A 297 10.13 -12.84 -14.55
N LEU A 298 11.14 -12.30 -13.88
CA LEU A 298 12.05 -13.09 -13.02
C LEU A 298 11.33 -13.82 -11.90
N GLN A 299 10.31 -13.20 -11.29
CA GLN A 299 9.48 -13.83 -10.26
C GLN A 299 8.77 -15.09 -10.72
N GLN A 300 8.69 -15.35 -12.04
CA GLN A 300 8.15 -16.60 -12.57
C GLN A 300 9.18 -17.73 -12.61
N PHE A 301 10.48 -17.41 -12.58
CA PHE A 301 11.59 -18.36 -12.60
C PHE A 301 12.19 -18.56 -11.21
N TRP A 302 12.34 -17.47 -10.44
CA TRP A 302 13.02 -17.48 -9.14
C TRP A 302 12.05 -17.45 -7.98
N ASP A 303 12.38 -18.20 -6.93
CA ASP A 303 11.84 -17.95 -5.60
C ASP A 303 12.56 -16.74 -5.00
N MET A 304 11.82 -15.64 -4.82
CA MET A 304 12.39 -14.39 -4.30
C MET A 304 12.87 -14.49 -2.85
N ASN A 305 12.34 -15.43 -2.06
CA ASN A 305 12.85 -15.69 -0.72
C ASN A 305 14.22 -16.36 -0.81
N GLU A 306 14.36 -17.37 -1.68
CA GLU A 306 15.65 -18.03 -1.88
C GLU A 306 16.70 -17.08 -2.49
N PHE A 307 16.27 -16.20 -3.41
CA PHE A 307 17.13 -15.15 -3.95
C PHE A 307 17.62 -14.20 -2.85
N SER A 308 16.74 -13.78 -1.95
CA SER A 308 17.09 -12.92 -0.81
C SER A 308 18.05 -13.61 0.16
N ASP A 309 17.80 -14.88 0.49
CA ASP A 309 18.69 -15.69 1.32
C ASP A 309 20.10 -15.82 0.70
N ARG A 310 20.19 -15.97 -0.62
CA ARG A 310 21.47 -16.04 -1.34
C ARG A 310 22.24 -14.71 -1.30
N LEU A 311 21.55 -13.57 -1.26
CA LEU A 311 22.20 -12.26 -1.10
C LEU A 311 22.73 -12.05 0.32
N GLU A 312 21.98 -12.47 1.33
CA GLU A 312 22.34 -12.27 2.74
C GLU A 312 23.38 -13.29 3.25
N ARG A 313 23.35 -14.51 2.71
CA ARG A 313 24.19 -15.64 3.16
C ARG A 313 24.97 -16.27 2.01
N ALA A 314 25.55 -15.43 1.15
CA ALA A 314 26.30 -15.87 -0.02
C ALA A 314 27.46 -16.85 0.31
N TYR A 315 28.03 -16.79 1.52
CA TYR A 315 29.14 -17.63 1.95
C TYR A 315 28.75 -19.04 2.40
N ASP A 316 27.48 -19.28 2.73
CA ASP A 316 27.01 -20.54 3.32
C ASP A 316 26.61 -21.60 2.27
N LYS A 317 26.34 -21.16 1.04
CA LYS A 317 26.03 -22.06 -0.09
C LYS A 317 27.29 -22.27 -0.92
N SER A 318 27.87 -23.47 -0.87
CA SER A 318 28.90 -23.88 -1.83
C SER A 318 28.29 -23.84 -3.22
N SER A 319 28.68 -22.85 -4.03
CA SER A 319 28.29 -22.80 -5.43
C SER A 319 28.83 -24.07 -6.09
N GLY A 320 27.94 -24.98 -6.48
CA GLY A 320 28.32 -26.11 -7.32
C GLY A 320 29.14 -25.59 -8.51
N LYS A 321 30.21 -26.28 -8.88
CA LYS A 321 31.08 -25.88 -10.01
C LYS A 321 30.20 -25.60 -11.23
N ARG A 322 30.08 -24.33 -11.64
CA ARG A 322 29.44 -23.97 -12.92
C ARG A 322 30.14 -24.75 -14.02
N ASN A 323 29.42 -25.65 -14.69
CA ASN A 323 29.96 -26.47 -15.75
C ASN A 323 30.23 -25.57 -16.97
N HIS A 324 31.50 -25.21 -17.21
CA HIS A 324 31.92 -24.35 -18.32
C HIS A 324 31.92 -25.13 -19.64
N ASN A 325 30.73 -25.47 -20.15
CA ASN A 325 30.59 -26.05 -21.48
C ASN A 325 30.37 -24.96 -22.55
N ALA A 326 30.59 -25.31 -23.82
CA ALA A 326 30.51 -24.37 -24.93
C ALA A 326 29.15 -23.64 -25.03
N GLN A 327 28.06 -24.31 -24.65
CA GLN A 327 26.73 -23.69 -24.59
C GLN A 327 26.66 -22.58 -23.54
N HIS A 328 27.17 -22.82 -22.33
CA HIS A 328 27.18 -21.80 -21.27
C HIS A 328 28.01 -20.59 -21.69
N VAL A 329 29.19 -20.81 -22.28
CA VAL A 329 30.03 -19.72 -22.81
C VAL A 329 29.28 -18.93 -23.88
N PHE A 330 28.58 -19.61 -24.78
CA PHE A 330 27.79 -18.96 -25.83
C PHE A 330 26.64 -18.12 -25.25
N GLN A 331 25.87 -18.66 -24.32
CA GLN A 331 24.78 -17.96 -23.63
C GLN A 331 25.27 -16.72 -22.88
N GLU A 332 26.35 -16.85 -22.11
CA GLU A 332 26.97 -15.73 -21.40
C GLU A 332 27.45 -14.64 -22.39
N THR A 333 28.04 -15.04 -23.51
CA THR A 333 28.49 -14.11 -24.57
C THR A 333 27.31 -13.39 -25.22
N VAL A 334 26.19 -14.08 -25.46
CA VAL A 334 24.96 -13.47 -25.98
C VAL A 334 24.38 -12.48 -24.96
N ALA A 335 24.37 -12.83 -23.67
CA ALA A 335 23.88 -11.93 -22.62
C ALA A 335 24.72 -10.65 -22.52
N GLN A 336 26.04 -10.77 -22.65
CA GLN A 336 26.96 -9.63 -22.74
C GLN A 336 26.70 -8.79 -24.00
N LEU A 337 26.50 -9.42 -25.15
CA LEU A 337 26.19 -8.72 -26.40
C LEU A 337 24.90 -7.89 -26.30
N LEU A 338 23.84 -8.45 -25.69
CA LEU A 338 22.58 -7.73 -25.46
C LEU A 338 22.76 -6.57 -24.47
N THR A 339 23.58 -6.77 -23.43
CA THR A 339 23.96 -5.70 -22.50
C THR A 339 24.65 -4.55 -23.22
N LEU A 340 25.60 -4.85 -24.11
CA LEU A 340 26.28 -3.85 -24.94
C LEU A 340 25.33 -3.17 -25.95
N ALA A 341 24.25 -3.85 -26.35
CA ALA A 341 23.18 -3.26 -27.17
C ALA A 341 22.18 -2.40 -26.37
N GLY A 342 22.42 -2.17 -25.08
CA GLY A 342 21.61 -1.30 -24.21
C GLY A 342 20.52 -2.02 -23.40
N PHE A 343 20.47 -3.34 -23.42
CA PHE A 343 19.46 -4.09 -22.66
C PHE A 343 19.92 -4.40 -21.22
N GLN A 344 19.00 -4.33 -20.27
CA GLN A 344 19.16 -4.90 -18.94
C GLN A 344 18.99 -6.42 -19.06
N THR A 345 20.08 -7.17 -19.03
CA THR A 345 20.09 -8.60 -19.36
C THR A 345 20.34 -9.47 -18.14
N ILE A 346 19.57 -10.56 -18.02
CA ILE A 346 19.72 -11.59 -16.99
C ILE A 346 19.86 -12.94 -17.69
N ASP A 347 20.97 -13.60 -17.38
CA ASP A 347 21.23 -14.98 -17.71
C ASP A 347 20.50 -15.87 -16.69
N LEU A 348 19.46 -16.58 -17.14
CA LEU A 348 18.65 -17.46 -16.32
C LEU A 348 19.33 -18.84 -16.11
N GLY A 349 20.43 -19.16 -16.80
CA GLY A 349 21.07 -20.47 -16.66
C GLY A 349 20.17 -21.67 -17.01
N ARG A 350 20.72 -22.88 -16.94
CA ARG A 350 20.08 -24.11 -17.46
C ARG A 350 19.05 -24.77 -16.54
N GLU A 351 18.95 -24.33 -15.28
CA GLU A 351 18.13 -24.99 -14.26
C GLU A 351 16.95 -24.14 -13.78
N GLU A 352 16.75 -22.97 -14.38
CA GLU A 352 15.62 -22.11 -14.07
C GLU A 352 14.43 -22.47 -14.96
N PHE A 353 13.30 -22.77 -14.32
CA PHE A 353 12.08 -23.22 -14.96
C PHE A 353 10.90 -22.45 -14.39
N ILE A 354 9.95 -22.09 -15.26
CA ILE A 354 8.65 -21.63 -14.77
C ILE A 354 7.94 -22.83 -14.16
N ARG A 355 7.66 -22.75 -12.86
CA ARG A 355 6.89 -23.77 -12.13
C ARG A 355 5.45 -23.29 -11.96
N GLY A 356 4.49 -24.21 -11.99
CA GLY A 356 3.14 -23.90 -11.50
C GLY A 356 3.13 -23.70 -9.99
N ASN A 357 2.25 -22.82 -9.48
CA ASN A 357 2.08 -22.60 -8.04
C ASN A 357 1.93 -23.95 -7.31
N GLY A 358 2.90 -24.32 -6.48
CA GLY A 358 2.88 -25.55 -5.69
C GLY A 358 3.12 -26.86 -6.44
N SER A 359 3.54 -26.83 -7.72
CA SER A 359 3.82 -28.03 -8.51
C SER A 359 5.30 -28.15 -8.90
N GLU A 360 5.87 -29.35 -8.86
CA GLU A 360 7.19 -29.66 -9.43
C GLU A 360 7.19 -29.69 -10.97
N VAL A 361 6.01 -29.54 -11.59
CA VAL A 361 5.85 -29.59 -13.05
C VAL A 361 6.48 -28.35 -13.69
N ARG A 362 7.50 -28.59 -14.51
CA ARG A 362 8.16 -27.59 -15.35
C ARG A 362 7.25 -27.20 -16.50
N ARG A 363 6.84 -25.93 -16.56
CA ARG A 363 5.93 -25.42 -17.60
C ARG A 363 6.67 -24.82 -18.79
N ALA A 364 7.79 -24.16 -18.55
CA ALA A 364 8.63 -23.58 -19.59
C ALA A 364 10.06 -23.30 -19.07
N THR A 365 11.00 -23.06 -19.99
CA THR A 365 12.38 -22.69 -19.68
C THR A 365 12.85 -21.62 -20.66
N LEU A 366 13.82 -20.82 -20.23
CA LEU A 366 14.38 -19.72 -21.00
C LEU A 366 15.82 -19.50 -20.57
N ASP A 367 16.71 -19.18 -21.52
CA ASP A 367 18.12 -18.96 -21.21
C ASP A 367 18.39 -17.51 -20.79
N ILE A 368 17.73 -16.54 -21.44
CA ILE A 368 18.00 -15.11 -21.26
C ILE A 368 16.69 -14.32 -21.19
N LEU A 369 16.59 -13.43 -20.20
CA LEU A 369 15.66 -12.30 -20.21
C LEU A 369 16.42 -11.01 -20.43
N ALA A 370 15.95 -10.16 -21.34
CA ALA A 370 16.57 -8.86 -21.59
C ALA A 370 15.52 -7.78 -21.80
N TYR A 371 15.59 -6.69 -21.04
CA TYR A 371 14.64 -5.59 -21.11
C TYR A 371 15.31 -4.28 -21.54
N HIS A 372 14.74 -3.61 -22.54
CA HIS A 372 15.14 -2.27 -22.94
C HIS A 372 14.05 -1.26 -22.56
N ALA A 373 14.33 -0.41 -21.57
CA ALA A 373 13.37 0.52 -20.99
C ALA A 373 12.85 1.56 -22.01
N GLY A 374 13.73 2.09 -22.87
CA GLY A 374 13.37 3.15 -23.81
C GLY A 374 12.37 2.73 -24.88
N SER A 375 12.41 1.46 -25.31
CA SER A 375 11.45 0.91 -26.29
C SER A 375 10.42 -0.03 -25.68
N LYS A 376 10.44 -0.18 -24.34
CA LYS A 376 9.63 -1.15 -23.58
C LYS A 376 9.68 -2.56 -24.17
N THR A 377 10.85 -2.99 -24.66
CA THR A 377 11.01 -4.30 -25.34
C THR A 377 11.58 -5.34 -24.40
N MET A 378 10.89 -6.46 -24.26
CA MET A 378 11.31 -7.64 -23.50
C MET A 378 11.72 -8.75 -24.47
N ILE A 379 13.01 -9.06 -24.56
CA ILE A 379 13.53 -10.20 -25.30
C ILE A 379 13.44 -11.45 -24.43
N LEU A 380 12.83 -12.49 -24.99
CA LEU A 380 12.83 -13.84 -24.45
C LEU A 380 13.81 -14.68 -25.26
N GLY A 381 15.04 -14.81 -24.76
CA GLY A 381 16.15 -15.43 -25.47
C GLY A 381 16.32 -16.92 -25.16
N ALA A 382 16.35 -17.75 -26.20
CA ALA A 382 16.91 -19.09 -26.16
C ALA A 382 18.24 -19.13 -26.92
N CYS A 383 19.21 -19.88 -26.41
CA CYS A 383 20.53 -20.01 -26.99
C CYS A 383 20.75 -21.47 -27.41
N THR A 384 21.40 -21.70 -28.56
CA THR A 384 21.78 -23.04 -28.99
C THR A 384 23.07 -23.03 -29.80
N ILE A 385 23.98 -23.95 -29.49
CA ILE A 385 25.17 -24.19 -30.34
C ILE A 385 24.86 -25.04 -31.58
N ASN A 386 23.65 -25.57 -31.68
CA ASN A 386 23.17 -26.38 -32.80
C ASN A 386 22.20 -25.57 -33.68
N PRO A 387 21.80 -26.09 -34.86
CA PRO A 387 20.71 -25.49 -35.63
C PRO A 387 19.42 -25.49 -34.78
N PRO A 388 18.67 -24.37 -34.72
CA PRO A 388 17.40 -24.32 -34.00
C PRO A 388 16.42 -25.37 -34.51
N LYS A 389 15.76 -26.04 -33.57
CA LYS A 389 14.71 -27.03 -33.83
C LYS A 389 13.32 -26.43 -33.59
N THR A 390 12.29 -27.09 -34.09
CA THR A 390 10.89 -26.71 -33.83
C THR A 390 10.57 -26.67 -32.33
N GLU A 391 11.17 -27.55 -31.54
CA GLU A 391 11.04 -27.58 -30.07
C GLU A 391 11.57 -26.29 -29.42
N ASP A 392 12.67 -25.73 -29.93
CA ASP A 392 13.26 -24.48 -29.42
C ASP A 392 12.32 -23.29 -29.71
N ILE A 393 11.72 -23.27 -30.90
CA ILE A 393 10.73 -22.26 -31.32
C ILE A 393 9.49 -22.34 -30.42
N GLN A 394 8.94 -23.54 -30.26
CA GLN A 394 7.74 -23.76 -29.46
C GLN A 394 7.96 -23.39 -27.99
N GLY A 395 9.10 -23.77 -27.40
CA GLY A 395 9.40 -23.48 -26.00
C GLY A 395 9.48 -21.97 -25.70
N VAL A 396 10.08 -21.19 -26.60
CA VAL A 396 10.15 -19.73 -26.44
C VAL A 396 8.79 -19.05 -26.64
N LEU A 397 7.96 -19.55 -27.57
CA LEU A 397 6.59 -19.07 -27.78
C LEU A 397 5.66 -19.40 -26.60
N GLU A 398 5.78 -20.59 -26.02
CA GLU A 398 5.03 -20.97 -24.80
C GLU A 398 5.43 -20.09 -23.61
N THR A 399 6.72 -19.85 -23.44
CA THR A 399 7.23 -18.91 -22.43
C THR A 399 6.65 -17.52 -22.65
N MET A 400 6.62 -17.03 -23.90
CA MET A 400 6.02 -15.75 -24.23
C MET A 400 4.54 -15.68 -23.86
N SER A 401 3.76 -16.71 -24.17
CA SER A 401 2.34 -16.77 -23.82
C SER A 401 2.12 -16.70 -22.31
N ILE A 402 2.91 -17.45 -21.54
CA ILE A 402 2.83 -17.45 -20.06
C ILE A 402 3.20 -16.08 -19.49
N LEU A 403 4.32 -15.50 -19.93
CA LEU A 403 4.83 -14.25 -19.38
C LEU A 403 3.97 -13.05 -19.80
N SER A 404 3.59 -12.94 -21.07
CA SER A 404 2.75 -11.85 -21.57
C SER A 404 1.38 -11.82 -20.87
N GLY A 405 0.80 -12.98 -20.54
CA GLY A 405 -0.43 -13.08 -19.76
C GLY A 405 -0.33 -12.56 -18.31
N LYS A 406 0.88 -12.28 -17.82
CA LYS A 406 1.10 -11.64 -16.51
C LYS A 406 1.07 -10.12 -16.57
N PHE A 407 1.16 -9.53 -17.77
CA PHE A 407 1.14 -8.09 -17.95
C PHE A 407 -0.26 -7.63 -18.31
N PRO A 408 -0.61 -6.40 -17.95
CA PRO A 408 -1.83 -5.82 -18.47
C PRO A 408 -1.69 -5.25 -19.87
N ALA A 409 -2.84 -5.11 -20.52
CA ALA A 409 -2.94 -4.56 -21.87
C ALA A 409 -2.32 -3.16 -21.99
N ASP A 410 -2.40 -2.33 -20.94
CA ASP A 410 -1.91 -0.94 -20.92
C ASP A 410 -0.46 -0.78 -20.44
N ALA A 411 0.23 -1.85 -20.01
CA ALA A 411 1.66 -1.75 -19.66
C ALA A 411 2.57 -1.50 -20.87
N GLN A 412 2.09 -1.77 -22.09
CA GLN A 412 2.81 -1.53 -23.36
C GLN A 412 4.19 -2.22 -23.43
N VAL A 413 4.35 -3.39 -22.80
CA VAL A 413 5.59 -4.18 -22.92
C VAL A 413 5.52 -5.03 -24.18
N HIS A 414 6.49 -4.84 -25.07
CA HIS A 414 6.60 -5.58 -26.33
C HIS A 414 7.49 -6.81 -26.14
N PHE A 415 6.89 -8.00 -26.18
CA PHE A 415 7.63 -9.26 -26.09
C PHE A 415 8.18 -9.66 -27.45
N VAL A 416 9.47 -10.01 -27.48
CA VAL A 416 10.18 -10.46 -28.68
C VAL A 416 10.82 -11.83 -28.40
N PRO A 417 10.21 -12.91 -28.88
CA PRO A 417 10.79 -14.25 -28.77
C PRO A 417 11.99 -14.36 -29.73
N MET A 418 13.14 -14.79 -29.19
CA MET A 418 14.40 -14.79 -29.94
C MET A 418 15.22 -16.05 -29.70
N ILE A 419 15.78 -16.59 -30.78
CA ILE A 419 16.72 -17.72 -30.73
C ILE A 419 18.07 -17.26 -31.28
N PHE A 420 19.12 -17.45 -30.48
CA PHE A 420 20.50 -17.23 -30.87
C PHE A 420 21.16 -18.57 -31.20
N SER A 421 21.77 -18.65 -32.38
CA SER A 421 22.52 -19.84 -32.80
C SER A 421 23.91 -19.51 -33.30
N ILE A 422 24.89 -20.32 -32.90
CA ILE A 422 26.27 -20.20 -33.40
C ILE A 422 26.45 -20.79 -34.82
N GLN A 423 25.42 -21.46 -35.35
CA GLN A 423 25.47 -22.02 -36.70
C GLN A 423 25.33 -20.91 -37.75
N GLU A 424 25.94 -21.11 -38.91
CA GLU A 424 25.86 -20.14 -40.03
C GLU A 424 24.71 -20.42 -41.01
N GLN A 425 24.07 -21.58 -40.88
CA GLN A 425 22.94 -21.96 -41.74
C GLN A 425 21.85 -20.89 -41.68
N GLU A 426 21.23 -20.60 -42.83
CA GLU A 426 20.07 -19.72 -42.85
C GLU A 426 18.97 -20.36 -42.00
N PRO A 427 18.43 -19.62 -41.01
CA PRO A 427 17.48 -20.19 -40.09
C PRO A 427 16.17 -20.52 -40.79
N LEU A 428 15.43 -21.48 -40.24
CA LEU A 428 14.01 -21.64 -40.55
C LEU A 428 13.33 -20.28 -40.35
N ASN A 429 12.77 -19.71 -41.41
CA ASN A 429 12.07 -18.45 -41.29
C ASN A 429 10.75 -18.71 -40.54
N HIS A 430 10.60 -18.11 -39.38
CA HIS A 430 9.37 -18.19 -38.59
C HIS A 430 8.88 -16.76 -38.37
N GLU A 431 7.63 -16.49 -38.74
CA GLU A 431 7.09 -15.13 -38.67
C GLU A 431 7.14 -14.63 -37.23
N ASP A 432 6.73 -15.45 -36.26
CA ASP A 432 6.60 -15.03 -34.86
C ASP A 432 7.89 -15.08 -34.02
N VAL A 433 9.03 -15.61 -34.53
CA VAL A 433 10.26 -15.78 -33.74
C VAL A 433 11.48 -15.24 -34.46
N ARG A 434 12.27 -14.39 -33.79
CA ARG A 434 13.52 -13.90 -34.37
C ARG A 434 14.66 -14.88 -34.18
N ILE A 435 15.23 -15.35 -35.28
CA ILE A 435 16.39 -16.23 -35.25
C ILE A 435 17.65 -15.50 -35.73
N LEU A 436 18.60 -15.34 -34.81
CA LEU A 436 19.92 -14.73 -35.05
C LEU A 436 20.97 -15.84 -35.10
N ASN A 437 21.35 -16.20 -36.32
CA ASN A 437 22.46 -17.11 -36.58
C ASN A 437 23.82 -16.38 -36.43
N ALA A 438 24.95 -17.10 -36.55
CA ALA A 438 26.27 -16.51 -36.33
C ALA A 438 26.56 -15.31 -37.25
N ARG A 439 26.08 -15.32 -38.50
CA ARG A 439 26.24 -14.19 -39.44
C ARG A 439 25.49 -12.95 -38.94
N LYS A 440 24.24 -13.10 -38.50
CA LYS A 440 23.42 -12.01 -37.95
C LYS A 440 23.98 -11.49 -36.62
N ILE A 441 24.50 -12.37 -35.76
CA ILE A 441 25.19 -12.00 -34.51
C ILE A 441 26.43 -11.14 -34.80
N ARG A 442 27.25 -11.50 -35.80
CA ARG A 442 28.42 -10.70 -36.22
C ARG A 442 28.02 -9.31 -36.75
N LYS A 443 26.93 -9.23 -37.51
CA LYS A 443 26.37 -7.95 -37.97
C LYS A 443 25.90 -7.10 -36.78
N LEU A 444 25.19 -7.69 -35.81
CA LEU A 444 24.79 -6.99 -34.59
C LEU A 444 26.02 -6.43 -33.84
N ARG A 445 27.08 -7.22 -33.68
CA ARG A 445 28.34 -6.73 -33.12
C ARG A 445 28.89 -5.52 -33.91
N THR A 446 28.89 -5.59 -35.24
CA THR A 446 29.36 -4.48 -36.09
C THR A 446 28.52 -3.21 -35.92
N ILE A 447 27.21 -3.35 -35.71
CA ILE A 447 26.30 -2.23 -35.41
C ILE A 447 26.65 -1.61 -34.05
N ILE A 448 26.90 -2.44 -33.04
CA ILE A 448 27.33 -1.99 -31.70
C ILE A 448 28.70 -1.30 -31.76
N ASP A 449 29.67 -1.87 -32.49
CA ASP A 449 31.02 -1.29 -32.66
C ASP A 449 30.95 0.12 -33.30
N LYS A 450 29.89 0.42 -34.06
CA LYS A 450 29.63 1.72 -34.67
C LYS A 450 28.80 2.68 -33.81
N GLY A 451 28.36 2.26 -32.61
CA GLY A 451 27.43 3.03 -31.76
C GLY A 451 26.04 3.21 -32.40
N GLN A 452 25.59 2.20 -33.17
CA GLN A 452 24.34 2.22 -33.91
C GLN A 452 23.29 1.25 -33.32
N GLU A 453 23.41 0.88 -32.05
CA GLU A 453 22.54 -0.09 -31.35
C GLU A 453 21.03 0.24 -31.46
N ASN A 454 20.66 1.52 -31.59
CA ASN A 454 19.28 1.93 -31.86
C ASN A 454 18.69 1.31 -33.14
N GLN A 455 19.51 1.02 -34.16
CA GLN A 455 19.07 0.33 -35.37
C GLN A 455 18.63 -1.11 -35.06
N PHE A 456 19.36 -1.79 -34.18
CA PHE A 456 18.98 -3.12 -33.71
C PHE A 456 17.67 -3.06 -32.92
N ILE A 457 17.55 -2.14 -31.95
CA ILE A 457 16.33 -1.98 -31.15
C ILE A 457 15.11 -1.72 -32.05
N GLN A 458 15.24 -0.83 -33.05
CA GLN A 458 14.17 -0.56 -34.02
C GLN A 458 13.80 -1.77 -34.88
N SER A 459 14.77 -2.64 -35.20
CA SER A 459 14.53 -3.85 -35.99
C SER A 459 13.64 -4.89 -35.28
N LEU A 460 13.54 -4.78 -33.94
CA LEU A 460 12.73 -5.67 -33.10
C LEU A 460 11.25 -5.27 -33.04
N GLN A 461 10.85 -4.12 -33.60
CA GLN A 461 9.44 -3.72 -33.67
C GLN A 461 8.71 -4.48 -34.77
N TRP A 462 7.49 -4.96 -34.48
CA TRP A 462 6.67 -5.72 -35.44
C TRP A 462 6.01 -4.83 -36.52
N PRO A 463 5.89 -5.27 -37.79
CA PRO A 463 6.52 -6.46 -38.35
C PRO A 463 8.03 -6.26 -38.37
N PHE A 464 8.73 -7.31 -37.95
CA PHE A 464 10.14 -7.17 -37.70
C PHE A 464 10.89 -6.71 -38.97
N ARG A 465 11.73 -5.68 -38.85
CA ARG A 465 12.48 -5.14 -39.99
C ARG A 465 13.77 -5.92 -40.18
N ASP A 466 14.10 -6.29 -41.41
CA ASP A 466 15.33 -7.01 -41.74
C ASP A 466 16.52 -6.07 -41.93
N VAL A 467 16.79 -5.22 -40.91
CA VAL A 467 17.95 -4.31 -40.88
C VAL A 467 19.27 -5.11 -40.86
N LEU A 468 19.23 -6.37 -40.42
CA LEU A 468 20.37 -7.29 -40.44
C LEU A 468 20.58 -7.98 -41.80
N MET A 469 19.74 -7.73 -42.81
CA MET A 469 19.85 -8.34 -44.15
C MET A 469 20.35 -7.39 -45.24
N GLU A 470 20.32 -6.08 -45.03
CA GLU A 470 20.88 -5.14 -46.01
C GLU A 470 22.41 -5.33 -46.15
N PRO A 471 22.95 -5.25 -47.39
CA PRO A 471 24.33 -5.59 -47.72
C PRO A 471 25.38 -4.68 -47.07
#